data_AF-A0A4R4DJ65-F1
#
_entry.id   AF-A0A4R4DJ65-F1
#
_cell.length_a   1.000
_cell.length_b   1.000
_cell.length_c   1.000
_cell.angle_alpha   90.00
_cell.angle_beta   90.00
_cell.angle_gamma   90.00
#
_symmetry.space_group_name_H-M   'P 1'
#
loop_
_entity.id
_entity.type
_entity.pdbx_description
1 polymer ?
#
loop_
_entity_poly.entity_id
_entity_poly.type
_entity_poly.pdbx_seq_one_letter_code
_entity_poly.pdbx_strand_id
1 'polypeptide(L)'
;MTGGRRARRPESAPDPQAGACRIGAPPIAALPRARADPAPARRQAPCRSARMPQARSRSRPTAGCFALGAACLLDGAPAVQHRRGRGGRMAGLRGMPQGGTGRVEALALARAAQGPDLVIGVVGAVGAGTSTIGQVLRRLLARAGTESRGIRASDVLAQAAPLDWAAAMAEPPIRRFGALQAIGSRLRRENDNAFVAAGMVAAIHAARRPGAPLVAVCDAIRHPAEVQLLRAVYGEAFWLLGVVCDERTRHARLMRKYGFAPDDPDAARAVQDFMGRDENAGVEHGQKVAEAFRYADFYCDSSASLPRADVPEAELEAWPVTADLARFLALLRADRPMLRPTEAEQAMYHAYAARLGSACLSRQVGAVLLGRDGQLLSTGCNEVPRAGGGLYGEGEDDPAEVERGRCHAHGGFCRNTDERNRLVDHVLDLLAEEGVALGDAPARVALARRLRRSRLGHLVEFSRSVHAEMDALISAARRGVSTVGGRLFVTTFPCHNCARHIVAAGVDEVQFIEPYLKSKALALHDDSITLPHPGWVAPSVARQRGQPGPHRVCFRPYVGAAPRLFRRAFLKDGEVKDGMTGRLLSVPEDAFENRRPLAEGYRALEARIAAGFAGEG
;
A
#
# COMPACT_ATOMS: atom_id res chain seq x y z
N MET A 1 33.69 38.53 -55.48
CA MET A 1 33.40 37.65 -56.63
C MET A 1 32.06 36.98 -56.35
N THR A 2 30.97 37.58 -56.86
CA THR A 2 30.12 37.06 -57.96
C THR A 2 29.32 35.81 -57.54
N GLY A 3 28.00 35.72 -57.53
CA GLY A 3 26.82 36.51 -57.93
C GLY A 3 25.61 35.66 -57.44
N GLY A 4 24.39 36.13 -57.18
CA GLY A 4 23.58 37.11 -57.88
C GLY A 4 22.44 36.40 -58.62
N ARG A 5 21.22 36.36 -58.04
CA ARG A 5 19.85 36.43 -58.65
C ARG A 5 18.81 36.02 -57.59
N ARG A 6 18.11 36.99 -56.98
CA ARG A 6 16.77 37.54 -57.31
C ARG A 6 15.63 36.53 -57.05
N ALA A 7 14.46 36.84 -56.51
CA ALA A 7 13.86 37.96 -55.76
C ALA A 7 12.38 37.55 -55.55
N ARG A 8 11.81 37.80 -54.36
CA ARG A 8 10.51 38.48 -54.17
C ARG A 8 10.21 38.61 -52.67
N ARG A 9 9.92 39.85 -52.28
CA ARG A 9 9.53 40.32 -50.94
C ARG A 9 7.99 40.41 -50.87
N PRO A 10 7.43 40.67 -49.68
CA PRO A 10 6.08 40.29 -49.27
C PRO A 10 5.04 41.38 -49.55
N GLU A 11 3.77 41.02 -49.53
CA GLU A 11 2.67 41.99 -49.46
C GLU A 11 1.89 41.86 -48.15
N SER A 12 1.65 43.04 -47.59
CA SER A 12 0.98 43.41 -46.35
C SER A 12 -0.55 43.39 -46.47
N ALA A 13 -1.18 43.40 -45.30
CA ALA A 13 -2.62 43.54 -45.04
C ALA A 13 -3.35 44.63 -45.85
N PRO A 14 -4.69 44.54 -45.89
CA PRO A 14 -5.48 45.57 -45.21
C PRO A 14 -6.73 45.05 -44.47
N ASP A 15 -7.00 45.66 -43.32
CA ASP A 15 -8.35 45.96 -42.78
C ASP A 15 -8.73 47.37 -43.34
N PRO A 16 -10.00 47.85 -43.49
CA PRO A 16 -11.08 47.67 -42.51
C PRO A 16 -12.56 47.69 -42.99
N GLN A 17 -13.44 47.37 -42.02
CA GLN A 17 -14.77 47.94 -41.72
C GLN A 17 -16.09 47.40 -42.33
N ALA A 18 -17.00 47.15 -41.36
CA ALA A 18 -18.44 47.44 -41.30
C ALA A 18 -19.46 46.44 -41.87
N GLY A 19 -20.15 45.75 -40.97
CA GLY A 19 -21.38 45.01 -41.22
C GLY A 19 -22.04 44.60 -39.90
N ALA A 20 -22.88 45.48 -39.35
CA ALA A 20 -23.63 45.26 -38.12
C ALA A 20 -24.78 44.26 -38.31
N CYS A 21 -25.02 43.38 -37.34
CA CYS A 21 -26.35 42.85 -37.09
C CYS A 21 -26.59 42.65 -35.58
N ARG A 22 -27.51 43.47 -35.06
CA ARG A 22 -28.05 43.44 -33.71
C ARG A 22 -29.18 42.42 -33.67
N ILE A 23 -29.22 41.56 -32.65
CA ILE A 23 -30.47 40.90 -32.24
C ILE A 23 -30.72 41.31 -30.79
N GLY A 24 -31.75 42.14 -30.62
CA GLY A 24 -32.15 42.74 -29.36
C GLY A 24 -33.00 41.80 -28.51
N ALA A 25 -32.76 41.86 -27.20
CA ALA A 25 -33.66 41.36 -26.17
C ALA A 25 -34.89 42.29 -26.03
N PRO A 26 -36.09 41.77 -25.73
CA PRO A 26 -37.24 42.60 -25.42
C PRO A 26 -37.22 43.09 -23.96
N PRO A 27 -37.84 44.24 -23.67
CA PRO A 27 -37.70 44.95 -22.40
C PRO A 27 -38.64 44.42 -21.30
N ILE A 28 -38.14 44.49 -20.07
CA ILE A 28 -38.90 44.29 -18.82
C ILE A 28 -39.69 45.57 -18.53
N ALA A 29 -41.02 45.46 -18.54
CA ALA A 29 -41.93 46.49 -18.04
C ALA A 29 -42.24 46.24 -16.55
N ALA A 30 -42.32 47.33 -15.80
CA ALA A 30 -42.46 47.36 -14.34
C ALA A 30 -43.91 47.67 -13.89
N LEU A 31 -44.19 47.21 -12.65
CA LEU A 31 -45.22 47.64 -11.65
C LEU A 31 -46.65 47.06 -11.74
N PRO A 32 -47.43 47.00 -10.61
CA PRO A 32 -47.17 47.43 -9.22
C PRO A 32 -47.50 46.41 -8.09
N ARG A 33 -47.14 46.80 -6.86
CA ARG A 33 -47.51 46.20 -5.56
C ARG A 33 -49.02 46.34 -5.26
N ALA A 34 -49.63 45.33 -4.62
CA ALA A 34 -50.79 45.50 -3.73
C ALA A 34 -50.84 44.39 -2.66
N ARG A 35 -51.19 44.78 -1.44
CA ARG A 35 -51.35 43.97 -0.22
C ARG A 35 -52.78 43.43 -0.07
N ALA A 36 -52.90 42.43 0.83
CA ALA A 36 -53.99 42.17 1.78
C ALA A 36 -54.96 40.98 1.50
N ASP A 37 -54.99 40.09 2.52
CA ASP A 37 -55.98 39.09 2.97
C ASP A 37 -57.48 39.52 2.88
N PRO A 38 -58.53 38.68 3.16
CA PRO A 38 -58.56 37.42 3.95
C PRO A 38 -59.47 36.28 3.43
N ALA A 39 -59.45 35.15 4.18
CA ALA A 39 -60.36 34.00 4.12
C ALA A 39 -61.85 34.31 4.46
N PRO A 40 -62.76 33.33 4.26
CA PRO A 40 -63.61 32.84 5.36
C PRO A 40 -63.72 31.28 5.40
N ALA A 41 -63.55 30.61 6.56
CA ALA A 41 -64.57 30.18 7.55
C ALA A 41 -65.51 29.05 7.06
N ARG A 42 -65.94 28.01 7.78
CA ARG A 42 -65.93 27.50 9.18
C ARG A 42 -66.54 26.06 9.08
N ARG A 43 -66.28 25.08 9.98
CA ARG A 43 -67.02 24.77 11.22
C ARG A 43 -66.31 23.56 11.89
N GLN A 44 -65.73 23.70 13.10
CA GLN A 44 -66.29 23.50 14.45
C GLN A 44 -66.32 22.04 14.97
N ALA A 45 -65.33 21.69 15.82
CA ALA A 45 -65.41 21.44 17.29
C ALA A 45 -66.51 20.46 17.85
N PRO A 46 -66.31 19.77 19.02
CA PRO A 46 -65.63 20.33 20.20
C PRO A 46 -64.76 19.41 21.08
N CYS A 47 -64.11 20.13 22.00
CA CYS A 47 -63.18 19.78 23.06
C CYS A 47 -63.89 19.33 24.35
N ARG A 48 -63.22 18.52 25.20
CA ARG A 48 -63.27 18.67 26.66
C ARG A 48 -61.89 18.41 27.29
N SER A 49 -61.65 19.19 28.33
CA SER A 49 -60.42 19.51 29.06
C SER A 49 -60.17 18.64 30.30
N ALA A 50 -58.92 18.52 30.77
CA ALA A 50 -58.58 18.71 32.19
C ALA A 50 -57.05 18.85 32.46
N ARG A 51 -56.68 20.05 32.94
CA ARG A 51 -55.78 20.44 34.08
C ARG A 51 -54.30 20.00 34.17
N MET A 52 -53.46 21.04 34.26
CA MET A 52 -52.10 21.18 34.84
C MET A 52 -52.19 21.47 36.38
N PRO A 53 -51.12 21.36 37.22
CA PRO A 53 -50.02 22.34 37.28
C PRO A 53 -48.60 21.86 37.68
N GLN A 54 -47.66 22.81 37.57
CA GLN A 54 -46.21 22.80 37.83
C GLN A 54 -45.82 22.85 39.33
N ALA A 55 -44.57 22.43 39.66
CA ALA A 55 -43.64 23.02 40.67
C ALA A 55 -42.24 22.36 40.51
N ARG A 56 -41.12 23.03 40.16
CA ARG A 56 -40.20 23.92 40.92
C ARG A 56 -39.62 23.36 42.24
N SER A 57 -38.29 23.15 42.28
CA SER A 57 -37.27 23.81 43.15
C SER A 57 -36.07 22.89 43.44
N ARG A 58 -34.83 23.22 43.03
CA ARG A 58 -33.70 23.85 43.77
C ARG A 58 -32.94 22.95 44.80
N SER A 59 -31.61 23.18 44.77
CA SER A 59 -30.57 23.11 45.83
C SER A 59 -29.81 21.80 46.15
N ARG A 60 -28.50 21.83 45.80
CA ARG A 60 -27.31 21.31 46.56
C ARG A 60 -27.33 21.82 48.02
N PRO A 61 -26.66 21.19 49.05
CA PRO A 61 -25.19 21.00 49.06
C PRO A 61 -24.58 19.86 49.97
N THR A 62 -23.23 19.84 49.98
CA THR A 62 -22.27 19.46 51.07
C THR A 62 -21.94 18.00 51.47
N ALA A 63 -20.66 17.66 51.29
CA ALA A 63 -19.61 17.22 52.25
C ALA A 63 -19.85 16.09 53.29
N GLY A 64 -18.82 15.24 53.44
CA GLY A 64 -18.59 14.34 54.59
C GLY A 64 -18.02 12.98 54.15
N CYS A 65 -16.69 12.79 54.07
CA CYS A 65 -15.85 12.19 55.13
C CYS A 65 -16.44 10.91 55.75
N PHE A 66 -15.85 9.76 55.44
CA PHE A 66 -15.73 8.65 56.38
C PHE A 66 -14.33 8.02 56.26
N ALA A 67 -13.58 8.17 57.34
CA ALA A 67 -12.39 7.41 57.66
C ALA A 67 -12.73 6.51 58.86
N LEU A 68 -12.37 5.23 58.76
CA LEU A 68 -12.15 4.26 59.84
C LEU A 68 -11.00 3.39 59.29
N GLY A 69 -9.82 3.24 59.90
CA GLY A 69 -9.45 3.39 61.30
C GLY A 69 -9.34 2.01 61.95
N ALA A 70 -8.19 1.34 61.79
CA ALA A 70 -7.74 0.27 62.69
C ALA A 70 -6.20 0.20 62.67
N ALA A 71 -5.62 0.52 63.83
CA ALA A 71 -4.20 0.47 64.16
C ALA A 71 -3.90 -0.79 64.99
N CYS A 72 -2.74 -1.44 64.75
CA CYS A 72 -1.66 -1.77 65.71
C CYS A 72 -1.51 -3.31 65.74
N LEU A 73 -0.32 -3.91 65.63
CA LEU A 73 0.81 -3.85 66.56
C LEU A 73 2.15 -4.19 65.87
N LEU A 74 3.20 -3.58 66.39
CA LEU A 74 4.63 -3.81 66.13
C LEU A 74 5.11 -5.05 66.90
N ASP A 75 6.07 -5.81 66.34
CA ASP A 75 7.31 -6.15 67.05
C ASP A 75 8.36 -6.82 66.13
N GLY A 76 9.64 -6.49 66.37
CA GLY A 76 10.79 -7.39 66.11
C GLY A 76 11.67 -7.16 64.87
N ALA A 77 12.75 -6.38 65.05
CA ALA A 77 13.92 -6.22 64.14
C ALA A 77 14.80 -7.52 64.06
N PRO A 78 15.94 -7.62 63.30
CA PRO A 78 16.88 -6.55 62.94
C PRO A 78 17.44 -6.52 61.50
N ALA A 79 18.02 -5.36 61.22
CA ALA A 79 18.80 -5.01 60.04
C ALA A 79 20.13 -5.78 59.94
N VAL A 80 20.56 -6.06 58.70
CA VAL A 80 21.95 -6.39 58.38
C VAL A 80 22.49 -5.35 57.41
N GLN A 81 23.48 -4.59 57.88
CA GLN A 81 24.36 -3.74 57.07
C GLN A 81 25.44 -4.59 56.39
N HIS A 82 25.84 -4.17 55.18
CA HIS A 82 27.17 -4.25 54.52
C HIS A 82 26.95 -4.44 53.01
N ARG A 83 27.70 -3.85 52.06
CA ARG A 83 28.91 -3.02 52.03
C ARG A 83 28.94 -2.38 50.63
N ARG A 84 29.47 -1.16 50.51
CA ARG A 84 29.86 -0.56 49.22
C ARG A 84 30.96 -1.39 48.55
N GLY A 85 30.80 -1.70 47.27
CA GLY A 85 31.86 -2.24 46.40
C GLY A 85 31.91 -1.45 45.08
N ARG A 86 33.07 -0.83 44.81
CA ARG A 86 33.39 -0.10 43.57
C ARG A 86 33.64 -1.07 42.41
N GLY A 87 33.19 -0.68 41.21
CA GLY A 87 33.88 -0.76 39.91
C GLY A 87 34.37 -2.12 39.39
N GLY A 88 33.91 -2.50 38.20
CA GLY A 88 34.55 -3.55 37.40
C GLY A 88 33.85 -3.79 36.07
N ARG A 89 34.54 -3.50 34.97
CA ARG A 89 34.15 -3.78 33.58
C ARG A 89 33.90 -5.29 33.38
N MET A 90 32.84 -5.66 32.67
CA MET A 90 32.69 -7.00 32.09
C MET A 90 32.75 -6.90 30.58
N ALA A 91 33.90 -7.27 30.03
CA ALA A 91 34.14 -7.54 28.62
C ALA A 91 34.12 -9.05 28.42
N GLY A 92 33.48 -9.51 27.33
CA GLY A 92 33.74 -10.82 26.70
C GLY A 92 33.17 -12.05 27.41
N LEU A 93 31.97 -12.47 27.02
CA LEU A 93 31.52 -13.86 27.22
C LEU A 93 31.70 -14.65 25.91
N ARG A 94 32.94 -15.14 25.71
CA ARG A 94 33.18 -16.43 25.04
C ARG A 94 33.76 -17.36 26.11
N GLY A 95 32.92 -18.25 26.63
CA GLY A 95 33.30 -19.29 27.56
C GLY A 95 32.15 -20.28 27.66
N MET A 96 32.40 -21.53 27.27
CA MET A 96 31.45 -22.63 27.44
C MET A 96 31.03 -22.76 28.91
N PRO A 97 29.81 -23.21 29.21
CA PRO A 97 29.41 -23.44 30.59
C PRO A 97 30.14 -24.68 31.14
N GLN A 98 30.93 -24.45 32.20
CA GLN A 98 31.30 -25.51 33.14
C GLN A 98 30.05 -25.85 33.98
N GLY A 99 29.89 -27.15 34.26
CA GLY A 99 28.65 -27.75 34.76
C GLY A 99 28.17 -27.29 36.14
N GLY A 100 26.91 -27.64 36.42
CA GLY A 100 26.40 -27.75 37.78
C GLY A 100 25.36 -26.72 38.23
N THR A 101 24.29 -26.49 37.47
CA THR A 101 22.95 -26.29 38.06
C THR A 101 21.94 -26.93 37.11
N GLY A 102 21.00 -27.75 37.59
CA GLY A 102 19.93 -28.37 36.78
C GLY A 102 18.89 -27.38 36.24
N ARG A 103 19.33 -26.18 35.82
CA ARG A 103 18.47 -25.09 35.39
C ARG A 103 18.37 -25.11 33.86
N VAL A 104 17.23 -25.56 33.35
CA VAL A 104 16.94 -25.55 31.92
C VAL A 104 16.65 -24.13 31.47
N GLU A 105 17.61 -23.47 30.84
CA GLU A 105 17.40 -22.17 30.20
C GLU A 105 16.80 -22.36 28.80
N ALA A 106 15.60 -22.98 28.73
CA ALA A 106 14.95 -23.33 27.47
C ALA A 106 14.81 -22.14 26.50
N LEU A 107 14.54 -20.94 27.06
CA LEU A 107 14.46 -19.71 26.27
C LEU A 107 15.81 -19.29 25.67
N ALA A 108 16.91 -19.45 26.41
CA ALA A 108 18.25 -19.16 25.91
C ALA A 108 18.66 -20.19 24.83
N LEU A 109 18.33 -21.47 25.03
CA LEU A 109 18.53 -22.52 24.03
C LEU A 109 17.76 -22.24 22.74
N ALA A 110 16.48 -21.85 22.86
CA ALA A 110 15.65 -21.50 21.71
C ALA A 110 16.22 -20.29 20.95
N ARG A 111 16.70 -19.25 21.65
CA ARG A 111 17.36 -18.09 21.04
C ARG A 111 18.65 -18.47 20.32
N ALA A 112 19.52 -19.24 20.96
CA ALA A 112 20.79 -19.69 20.38
C ALA A 112 20.61 -20.62 19.17
N ALA A 113 19.46 -21.30 19.05
CA ALA A 113 19.13 -22.14 17.90
C ALA A 113 18.65 -21.33 16.68
N GLN A 114 18.41 -20.04 16.81
CA GLN A 114 17.97 -19.21 15.69
C GLN A 114 19.13 -18.88 14.75
N GLY A 115 18.89 -18.98 13.45
CA GLY A 115 19.90 -18.73 12.42
C GLY A 115 20.26 -17.23 12.33
N PRO A 116 21.50 -16.89 11.98
CA PRO A 116 21.95 -15.50 11.89
C PRO A 116 21.63 -14.82 10.54
N ASP A 117 20.95 -15.52 9.64
CA ASP A 117 20.71 -15.08 8.26
C ASP A 117 19.60 -14.02 8.16
N LEU A 118 19.72 -13.17 7.16
CA LEU A 118 18.73 -12.17 6.77
C LEU A 118 18.54 -12.23 5.25
N VAL A 119 17.28 -12.28 4.81
CA VAL A 119 16.96 -12.33 3.38
C VAL A 119 16.04 -11.17 3.04
N ILE A 120 16.49 -10.29 2.13
CA ILE A 120 15.74 -9.13 1.67
C ILE A 120 15.36 -9.36 0.21
N GLY A 121 14.07 -9.55 -0.04
CA GLY A 121 13.51 -9.55 -1.38
C GLY A 121 13.22 -8.14 -1.87
N VAL A 122 13.40 -7.89 -3.16
CA VAL A 122 12.99 -6.64 -3.81
C VAL A 122 11.97 -6.95 -4.91
N VAL A 123 10.78 -6.36 -4.79
CA VAL A 123 9.67 -6.48 -5.75
C VAL A 123 9.30 -5.12 -6.31
N GLY A 124 9.00 -5.06 -7.60
CA GLY A 124 8.57 -3.83 -8.24
C GLY A 124 8.34 -4.05 -9.73
N ALA A 125 7.42 -3.28 -10.30
CA ALA A 125 7.12 -3.34 -11.72
C ALA A 125 8.37 -3.08 -12.56
N VAL A 126 8.43 -3.66 -13.76
CA VAL A 126 9.54 -3.41 -14.66
C VAL A 126 9.70 -1.92 -14.96
N GLY A 127 10.95 -1.46 -15.01
CA GLY A 127 11.30 -0.04 -15.11
C GLY A 127 11.35 0.70 -13.76
N ALA A 128 10.88 0.11 -12.66
CA ALA A 128 10.93 0.76 -11.34
C ALA A 128 12.36 0.94 -10.79
N GLY A 129 13.33 0.13 -11.25
CA GLY A 129 14.71 0.24 -10.76
C GLY A 129 15.01 -0.66 -9.55
N THR A 130 14.31 -1.78 -9.43
CA THR A 130 14.50 -2.79 -8.36
C THR A 130 15.96 -3.23 -8.22
N SER A 131 16.70 -3.42 -9.31
CA SER A 131 18.12 -3.79 -9.25
C SER A 131 19.00 -2.65 -8.74
N THR A 132 18.70 -1.39 -9.08
CA THR A 132 19.39 -0.22 -8.52
C THR A 132 19.13 -0.10 -7.03
N ILE A 133 17.88 -0.27 -6.59
CA ILE A 133 17.52 -0.30 -5.17
C ILE A 133 18.26 -1.42 -4.44
N GLY A 134 18.33 -2.62 -5.02
CA GLY A 134 19.10 -3.73 -4.46
C GLY A 134 20.59 -3.40 -4.31
N GLN A 135 21.20 -2.71 -5.28
CA GLN A 135 22.59 -2.26 -5.20
C GLN A 135 22.80 -1.19 -4.12
N VAL A 136 21.94 -0.17 -4.08
CA VAL A 136 21.99 0.89 -3.06
C VAL A 136 21.81 0.31 -1.67
N LEU A 137 20.86 -0.61 -1.48
CA LEU A 137 20.65 -1.29 -0.20
C LEU A 137 21.91 -2.02 0.26
N ARG A 138 22.59 -2.74 -0.63
CA ARG A 138 23.86 -3.41 -0.32
C ARG A 138 24.96 -2.41 0.08
N ARG A 139 25.03 -1.25 -0.57
CA ARG A 139 25.96 -0.17 -0.21
C ARG A 139 25.66 0.38 1.18
N LEU A 140 24.39 0.63 1.50
CA LEU A 140 23.96 1.10 2.83
C LEU A 140 24.23 0.05 3.93
N LEU A 141 24.05 -1.24 3.62
CA LEU A 141 24.42 -2.34 4.51
C LEU A 141 25.94 -2.35 4.76
N ALA A 142 26.76 -2.23 3.71
CA ALA A 142 28.22 -2.19 3.82
C ALA A 142 28.71 -0.98 4.63
N ARG A 143 28.10 0.20 4.47
CA ARG A 143 28.40 1.41 5.27
C ARG A 143 28.16 1.18 6.76
N ALA A 144 27.19 0.33 7.10
CA ALA A 144 26.90 -0.08 8.47
C ALA A 144 27.70 -1.32 8.92
N GLY A 145 28.76 -1.69 8.21
CA GLY A 145 29.62 -2.83 8.56
C GLY A 145 29.03 -4.22 8.27
N THR A 146 27.93 -4.29 7.52
CA THR A 146 27.26 -5.56 7.18
C THR A 146 27.54 -5.96 5.74
N GLU A 147 28.33 -7.02 5.53
CA GLU A 147 28.50 -7.60 4.19
C GLU A 147 27.19 -8.21 3.68
N SER A 148 26.92 -8.08 2.37
CA SER A 148 25.70 -8.61 1.76
C SER A 148 25.92 -9.15 0.36
N ARG A 149 25.24 -10.26 0.05
CA ARG A 149 25.29 -10.96 -1.23
C ARG A 149 24.08 -10.62 -2.09
N GLY A 150 24.31 -10.13 -3.30
CA GLY A 150 23.25 -9.96 -4.30
C GLY A 150 22.92 -11.29 -4.99
N ILE A 151 21.64 -11.60 -5.13
CA ILE A 151 21.12 -12.81 -5.79
C ILE A 151 20.06 -12.38 -6.79
N ARG A 152 20.26 -12.71 -8.07
CA ARG A 152 19.39 -12.19 -9.14
C ARG A 152 18.53 -13.28 -9.74
N ALA A 153 17.26 -12.97 -9.99
CA ALA A 153 16.36 -13.86 -10.72
C ALA A 153 16.92 -14.21 -12.11
N SER A 154 17.59 -13.26 -12.77
CA SER A 154 18.23 -13.49 -14.07
C SER A 154 19.31 -14.56 -14.03
N ASP A 155 20.08 -14.63 -12.95
CA ASP A 155 21.17 -15.61 -12.82
C ASP A 155 20.58 -17.03 -12.68
N VAL A 156 19.47 -17.17 -11.95
CA VAL A 156 18.71 -18.42 -11.84
C VAL A 156 18.19 -18.86 -13.21
N LEU A 157 17.59 -17.95 -13.99
CA LEU A 157 17.07 -18.27 -15.33
C LEU A 157 18.20 -18.68 -16.29
N ALA A 158 19.32 -17.95 -16.27
CA ALA A 158 20.48 -18.25 -17.10
C ALA A 158 21.09 -19.62 -16.78
N GLN A 159 21.14 -19.99 -15.50
CA GLN A 159 21.63 -21.30 -15.07
C GLN A 159 20.67 -22.43 -15.39
N ALA A 160 19.35 -22.22 -15.23
CA ALA A 160 18.34 -23.25 -15.44
C ALA A 160 18.02 -23.52 -16.92
N ALA A 161 18.20 -22.53 -17.80
CA ALA A 161 17.90 -22.63 -19.23
C ALA A 161 18.96 -21.92 -20.09
N PRO A 162 20.23 -22.40 -20.09
CA PRO A 162 21.35 -21.67 -20.70
C PRO A 162 21.21 -21.47 -22.21
N LEU A 163 20.68 -22.47 -22.94
CA LEU A 163 20.47 -22.39 -24.39
C LEU A 163 19.38 -21.36 -24.75
N ASP A 164 18.22 -21.44 -24.09
CA ASP A 164 17.14 -20.47 -24.31
C ASP A 164 17.55 -19.06 -23.87
N TRP A 165 18.31 -18.95 -22.79
CA TRP A 165 18.84 -17.68 -22.32
C TRP A 165 19.76 -17.05 -23.37
N ALA A 166 20.69 -17.81 -23.93
CA ALA A 166 21.57 -17.35 -24.99
C ALA A 166 20.77 -16.90 -26.23
N ALA A 167 19.77 -17.68 -26.64
CA ALA A 167 18.87 -17.32 -27.74
C ALA A 167 18.09 -16.02 -27.45
N ALA A 168 17.52 -15.87 -26.25
CA ALA A 168 16.82 -14.66 -25.84
C ALA A 168 17.74 -13.43 -25.82
N MET A 169 19.00 -13.59 -25.42
CA MET A 169 19.99 -12.50 -25.43
C MET A 169 20.40 -12.08 -26.84
N ALA A 170 20.30 -12.95 -27.84
CA ALA A 170 20.53 -12.63 -29.24
C ALA A 170 19.37 -11.86 -29.90
N GLU A 171 18.17 -11.88 -29.32
CA GLU A 171 17.03 -11.11 -29.83
C GLU A 171 17.27 -9.58 -29.74
N PRO A 172 16.72 -8.79 -30.68
CA PRO A 172 16.72 -7.34 -30.58
C PRO A 172 15.95 -6.88 -29.33
N PRO A 173 16.22 -5.66 -28.82
CA PRO A 173 15.65 -5.18 -27.56
C PRO A 173 14.14 -5.39 -27.43
N ILE A 174 13.35 -5.05 -28.46
CA ILE A 174 11.88 -5.21 -28.47
C ILE A 174 11.43 -6.65 -28.18
N ARG A 175 12.13 -7.66 -28.74
CA ARG A 175 11.73 -9.07 -28.62
C ARG A 175 12.37 -9.78 -27.43
N ARG A 176 13.53 -9.30 -26.97
CA ARG A 176 14.28 -9.86 -25.83
C ARG A 176 13.42 -10.00 -24.57
N PHE A 177 12.56 -9.03 -24.27
CA PHE A 177 11.73 -9.08 -23.06
C PHE A 177 10.73 -10.23 -23.09
N GLY A 178 10.06 -10.40 -24.23
CA GLY A 178 9.12 -11.49 -24.44
C GLY A 178 9.80 -12.85 -24.28
N ALA A 179 11.00 -13.00 -24.86
CA ALA A 179 11.78 -14.22 -24.74
C ALA A 179 12.17 -14.54 -23.29
N LEU A 180 12.70 -13.58 -22.54
CA LEU A 180 13.07 -13.78 -21.12
C LEU A 180 11.84 -14.09 -20.24
N GLN A 181 10.72 -13.42 -20.46
CA GLN A 181 9.46 -13.71 -19.76
C GLN A 181 8.92 -15.10 -20.11
N ALA A 182 9.08 -15.53 -21.36
CA ALA A 182 8.67 -16.87 -21.81
C ALA A 182 9.49 -17.96 -21.12
N ILE A 183 10.81 -17.79 -20.98
CA ILE A 183 11.67 -18.72 -20.23
C ILE A 183 11.16 -18.88 -18.80
N GLY A 184 10.97 -17.76 -18.08
CA GLY A 184 10.47 -17.80 -16.71
C GLY A 184 9.08 -18.42 -16.58
N SER A 185 8.18 -18.15 -17.53
CA SER A 185 6.83 -18.72 -17.53
C SER A 185 6.82 -20.22 -17.85
N ARG A 186 7.72 -20.67 -18.73
CA ARG A 186 7.91 -22.07 -19.05
C ARG A 186 8.46 -22.83 -17.85
N LEU A 187 9.53 -22.33 -17.22
CA LEU A 187 10.12 -22.95 -16.04
C LEU A 187 9.13 -23.08 -14.87
N ARG A 188 8.26 -22.08 -14.67
CA ARG A 188 7.17 -22.16 -13.68
C ARG A 188 6.10 -23.20 -14.03
N ARG A 189 5.85 -23.44 -15.31
CA ARG A 189 4.88 -24.44 -15.80
C ARG A 189 5.43 -25.86 -15.70
N GLU A 190 6.71 -26.04 -16.04
CA GLU A 190 7.40 -27.34 -15.99
C GLU A 190 7.67 -27.79 -14.55
N ASN A 191 7.66 -26.86 -13.59
CA ASN A 191 7.93 -27.11 -12.19
C ASN A 191 6.76 -26.57 -11.36
N ASP A 192 7.01 -25.51 -10.57
CA ASP A 192 6.00 -24.78 -9.84
C ASP A 192 6.20 -23.26 -9.97
N ASN A 193 5.20 -22.50 -9.52
CA ASN A 193 5.22 -21.04 -9.61
C ASN A 193 6.29 -20.36 -8.73
N ALA A 194 6.94 -21.09 -7.83
CA ALA A 194 8.01 -20.63 -6.95
C ALA A 194 9.42 -21.02 -7.44
N PHE A 195 9.56 -21.69 -8.60
CA PHE A 195 10.83 -22.17 -9.16
C PHE A 195 11.97 -21.14 -9.10
N VAL A 196 11.71 -19.88 -9.46
CA VAL A 196 12.73 -18.82 -9.45
C VAL A 196 13.24 -18.58 -8.02
N ALA A 197 12.35 -18.57 -7.02
CA ALA A 197 12.74 -18.48 -5.62
C ALA A 197 13.44 -19.74 -5.13
N ALA A 198 13.11 -20.93 -5.63
CA ALA A 198 13.86 -22.15 -5.30
C ALA A 198 15.33 -22.04 -5.77
N GLY A 199 15.57 -21.50 -6.96
CA GLY A 199 16.93 -21.17 -7.41
C GLY A 199 17.61 -20.09 -6.56
N MET A 200 16.86 -19.09 -6.08
CA MET A 200 17.40 -18.11 -5.13
C MET A 200 17.80 -18.77 -3.79
N VAL A 201 16.98 -19.68 -3.26
CA VAL A 201 17.28 -20.45 -2.05
C VAL A 201 18.55 -21.29 -2.25
N ALA A 202 18.71 -21.94 -3.40
CA ALA A 202 19.94 -22.68 -3.73
C ALA A 202 21.17 -21.76 -3.76
N ALA A 203 21.04 -20.56 -4.35
CA ALA A 203 22.12 -19.57 -4.37
C ALA A 203 22.46 -19.02 -2.97
N ILE A 204 21.44 -18.81 -2.11
CA ILE A 204 21.62 -18.43 -0.70
C ILE A 204 22.40 -19.53 0.03
N HIS A 205 21.98 -20.78 -0.14
CA HIS A 205 22.62 -21.93 0.48
C HIS A 205 24.09 -22.04 0.08
N ALA A 206 24.38 -21.95 -1.23
CA ALA A 206 25.75 -22.00 -1.76
C ALA A 206 26.64 -20.83 -1.28
N ALA A 207 26.06 -19.68 -0.96
CA ALA A 207 26.79 -18.51 -0.46
C ALA A 207 27.06 -18.56 1.06
N ARG A 208 26.47 -19.51 1.80
CA ARG A 208 26.57 -19.57 3.25
C ARG A 208 27.96 -20.07 3.67
N ARG A 209 28.62 -19.32 4.57
CA ARG A 209 29.86 -19.73 5.23
C ARG A 209 29.54 -20.34 6.61
N PRO A 210 30.19 -21.43 7.03
CA PRO A 210 29.98 -22.00 8.36
C PRO A 210 30.21 -20.96 9.46
N GLY A 211 29.24 -20.79 10.36
CA GLY A 211 29.34 -19.92 11.54
C GLY A 211 29.26 -18.41 11.30
N ALA A 212 28.95 -17.94 10.08
CA ALA A 212 28.83 -16.51 9.77
C ALA A 212 27.41 -16.12 9.32
N PRO A 213 26.84 -14.98 9.79
CA PRO A 213 25.60 -14.42 9.26
C PRO A 213 25.68 -14.18 7.75
N LEU A 214 24.68 -14.63 7.00
CA LEU A 214 24.50 -14.24 5.61
C LEU A 214 23.37 -13.21 5.46
N VAL A 215 23.69 -12.05 4.88
CA VAL A 215 22.68 -11.11 4.39
C VAL A 215 22.53 -11.25 2.88
N ALA A 216 21.41 -11.79 2.42
CA ALA A 216 21.09 -11.96 1.01
C ALA A 216 20.12 -10.88 0.54
N VAL A 217 20.40 -10.25 -0.60
CA VAL A 217 19.50 -9.32 -1.28
C VAL A 217 19.06 -9.96 -2.59
N CYS A 218 17.84 -10.49 -2.61
CA CYS A 218 17.21 -11.14 -3.74
C CYS A 218 16.49 -10.10 -4.61
N ASP A 219 17.00 -9.85 -5.81
CA ASP A 219 16.38 -8.89 -6.72
C ASP A 219 15.34 -9.54 -7.66
N ALA A 220 14.40 -8.71 -8.11
CA ALA A 220 13.42 -9.04 -9.14
C ALA A 220 12.53 -10.24 -8.81
N ILE A 221 11.89 -10.23 -7.63
CA ILE A 221 10.75 -11.12 -7.35
C ILE A 221 9.57 -10.73 -8.25
N ARG A 222 8.92 -11.72 -8.90
CA ARG A 222 7.90 -11.50 -9.94
C ARG A 222 6.60 -12.27 -9.72
N HIS A 223 6.53 -13.17 -8.74
CA HIS A 223 5.33 -14.00 -8.52
C HIS A 223 5.01 -14.18 -7.02
N PRO A 224 3.72 -14.21 -6.60
CA PRO A 224 3.34 -14.45 -5.21
C PRO A 224 3.93 -15.73 -4.59
N ALA A 225 3.98 -16.82 -5.37
CA ALA A 225 4.53 -18.10 -4.91
C ALA A 225 6.03 -18.00 -4.56
N GLU A 226 6.79 -17.13 -5.23
CA GLU A 226 8.19 -16.86 -4.88
C GLU A 226 8.30 -16.22 -3.49
N VAL A 227 7.42 -15.25 -3.21
CA VAL A 227 7.34 -14.60 -1.90
C VAL A 227 6.92 -15.60 -0.82
N GLN A 228 5.94 -16.46 -1.12
CA GLN A 228 5.45 -17.48 -0.21
C GLN A 228 6.54 -18.50 0.13
N LEU A 229 7.30 -18.97 -0.85
CA LEU A 229 8.41 -19.91 -0.62
C LEU A 229 9.49 -19.26 0.24
N LEU A 230 9.97 -18.06 -0.10
CA LEU A 230 10.99 -17.37 0.69
C LEU A 230 10.52 -17.12 2.12
N ARG A 231 9.26 -16.72 2.30
CA ARG A 231 8.68 -16.51 3.64
C ARG A 231 8.47 -17.82 4.42
N ALA A 232 8.17 -18.93 3.74
CA ALA A 232 8.05 -20.23 4.38
C ALA A 232 9.41 -20.77 4.83
N VAL A 233 10.46 -20.59 4.01
CA VAL A 233 11.83 -21.07 4.30
C VAL A 233 12.51 -20.23 5.37
N TYR A 234 12.44 -18.91 5.27
CA TYR A 234 13.17 -18.00 6.15
C TYR A 234 12.32 -17.39 7.26
N GLY A 235 11.01 -17.64 7.28
CA GLY A 235 10.10 -17.11 8.29
C GLY A 235 10.22 -15.59 8.44
N GLU A 236 10.47 -15.15 9.66
CA GLU A 236 10.66 -13.74 9.98
C GLU A 236 12.03 -13.19 9.50
N ALA A 237 13.03 -14.01 9.18
CA ALA A 237 14.27 -13.50 8.57
C ALA A 237 14.09 -12.98 7.14
N PHE A 238 12.95 -13.26 6.50
CA PHE A 238 12.62 -12.70 5.19
C PHE A 238 11.83 -11.38 5.30
N TRP A 239 12.30 -10.38 4.56
CA TRP A 239 11.66 -9.08 4.39
C TRP A 239 11.52 -8.76 2.92
N LEU A 240 10.35 -8.24 2.51
CA LEU A 240 10.10 -7.85 1.13
C LEU A 240 9.98 -6.33 1.00
N LEU A 241 10.88 -5.72 0.24
CA LEU A 241 10.86 -4.30 -0.11
C LEU A 241 10.10 -4.10 -1.43
N GLY A 242 8.98 -3.37 -1.37
CA GLY A 242 8.19 -2.95 -2.52
C GLY A 242 8.67 -1.62 -3.08
N VAL A 243 9.11 -1.62 -4.33
CA VAL A 243 9.58 -0.43 -5.04
C VAL A 243 8.46 0.14 -5.91
N VAL A 244 7.91 1.28 -5.51
CA VAL A 244 6.96 2.02 -6.33
C VAL A 244 7.72 2.93 -7.30
N CYS A 245 7.14 3.12 -8.48
CA CYS A 245 7.61 4.06 -9.49
C CYS A 245 6.44 4.44 -10.39
N ASP A 246 6.28 5.72 -10.68
CA ASP A 246 5.23 6.19 -11.59
C ASP A 246 5.37 5.57 -13.00
N GLU A 247 4.24 5.30 -13.64
CA GLU A 247 4.21 4.58 -14.91
C GLU A 247 4.94 5.33 -16.03
N ARG A 248 4.82 6.66 -16.08
CA ARG A 248 5.47 7.48 -17.10
C ARG A 248 7.00 7.42 -16.98
N THR A 249 7.52 7.48 -15.76
CA THR A 249 8.94 7.32 -15.46
C THR A 249 9.42 5.92 -15.78
N ARG A 250 8.65 4.87 -15.43
CA ARG A 250 8.99 3.49 -15.82
C ARG A 250 9.09 3.34 -17.33
N HIS A 251 8.09 3.85 -18.06
CA HIS A 251 8.06 3.83 -19.53
C HIS A 251 9.29 4.56 -20.11
N ALA A 252 9.54 5.80 -19.68
CA ALA A 252 10.70 6.59 -20.12
C ALA A 252 12.04 5.92 -19.80
N ARG A 253 12.16 5.27 -18.64
CA ARG A 253 13.36 4.50 -18.26
C ARG A 253 13.58 3.31 -19.18
N LEU A 254 12.51 2.60 -19.54
CA LEU A 254 12.60 1.45 -20.45
C LEU A 254 12.95 1.92 -21.87
N MET A 255 12.29 2.96 -22.38
CA MET A 255 12.63 3.56 -23.68
C MET A 255 14.13 3.92 -23.76
N ARG A 256 14.64 4.64 -22.74
CA ARG A 256 16.06 5.02 -22.66
C ARG A 256 16.99 3.81 -22.51
N LYS A 257 16.68 2.87 -21.61
CA LYS A 257 17.51 1.69 -21.33
C LYS A 257 17.78 0.86 -22.59
N TYR A 258 16.83 0.85 -23.52
CA TYR A 258 16.91 0.06 -24.74
C TYR A 258 17.24 0.89 -25.99
N GLY A 259 17.57 2.17 -25.83
CA GLY A 259 18.01 3.03 -26.92
C GLY A 259 16.94 3.34 -27.96
N PHE A 260 15.65 3.25 -27.59
CA PHE A 260 14.57 3.63 -28.48
C PHE A 260 14.46 5.16 -28.60
N ALA A 261 14.08 5.64 -29.78
CA ALA A 261 13.76 7.05 -29.95
C ALA A 261 12.52 7.41 -29.10
N PRO A 262 12.48 8.58 -28.43
CA PRO A 262 11.36 8.96 -27.58
C PRO A 262 10.00 8.98 -28.29
N ASP A 263 10.01 9.29 -29.58
CA ASP A 263 8.80 9.49 -30.39
C ASP A 263 8.46 8.26 -31.27
N ASP A 264 9.14 7.12 -31.08
CA ASP A 264 8.86 5.88 -31.82
C ASP A 264 7.55 5.25 -31.29
N PRO A 265 6.45 5.26 -32.08
CA PRO A 265 5.15 4.78 -31.62
C PRO A 265 5.08 3.26 -31.48
N ASP A 266 5.88 2.52 -32.26
CA ASP A 266 5.91 1.06 -32.20
C ASP A 266 6.71 0.59 -30.99
N ALA A 267 7.85 1.22 -30.72
CA ALA A 267 8.61 0.98 -29.50
C ALA A 267 7.81 1.38 -28.25
N ALA A 268 7.12 2.53 -28.27
CA ALA A 268 6.29 2.97 -27.17
C ALA A 268 5.16 1.97 -26.86
N ARG A 269 4.51 1.44 -27.91
CA ARG A 269 3.48 0.39 -27.78
C ARG A 269 4.08 -0.92 -27.25
N ALA A 270 5.21 -1.36 -27.78
CA ALA A 270 5.87 -2.59 -27.34
C ALA A 270 6.32 -2.52 -25.86
N VAL A 271 6.82 -1.37 -25.41
CA VAL A 271 7.18 -1.13 -24.00
C VAL A 271 5.93 -1.15 -23.12
N GLN A 272 4.83 -0.54 -23.56
CA GLN A 272 3.57 -0.57 -22.83
C GLN A 272 3.04 -2.00 -22.68
N ASP A 273 3.04 -2.78 -23.76
CA ASP A 273 2.62 -4.19 -23.76
C ASP A 273 3.52 -5.04 -22.85
N PHE A 274 4.83 -4.76 -22.83
CA PHE A 274 5.76 -5.40 -21.93
C PHE A 274 5.47 -5.08 -20.45
N MET A 275 5.24 -3.81 -20.13
CA MET A 275 4.87 -3.36 -18.79
C MET A 275 3.58 -4.03 -18.31
N GLY A 276 2.56 -4.13 -19.17
CA GLY A 276 1.31 -4.82 -18.85
C GLY A 276 1.49 -6.32 -18.60
N ARG A 277 2.31 -7.01 -19.41
CA ARG A 277 2.62 -8.43 -19.21
C ARG A 277 3.41 -8.71 -17.92
N ASP A 278 4.29 -7.81 -17.51
CA ASP A 278 5.02 -7.90 -16.24
C ASP A 278 4.10 -7.73 -15.03
N GLU A 279 3.18 -6.76 -15.11
CA GLU A 279 2.21 -6.51 -14.04
C GLU A 279 1.31 -7.73 -13.79
N ASN A 280 0.66 -8.24 -14.85
CA ASN A 280 -0.14 -9.46 -14.82
C ASN A 280 -0.30 -10.05 -16.22
N ALA A 281 0.35 -11.19 -16.47
CA ALA A 281 0.31 -11.86 -17.77
C ALA A 281 -1.06 -12.48 -18.14
N GLY A 282 -2.01 -12.59 -17.20
CA GLY A 282 -3.33 -13.17 -17.44
C GLY A 282 -3.32 -14.68 -17.74
N VAL A 283 -2.21 -15.34 -17.41
CA VAL A 283 -1.98 -16.79 -17.49
C VAL A 283 -1.42 -17.28 -16.15
N GLU A 284 -1.68 -18.53 -15.81
CA GLU A 284 -1.42 -19.09 -14.48
C GLU A 284 0.05 -18.99 -14.05
N HIS A 285 0.98 -19.42 -14.91
CA HIS A 285 2.42 -19.46 -14.67
C HIS A 285 3.18 -18.21 -15.13
N GLY A 286 2.46 -17.17 -15.53
CA GLY A 286 3.05 -15.91 -15.98
C GLY A 286 3.50 -15.03 -14.82
N GLN A 287 4.04 -13.86 -15.13
CA GLN A 287 4.36 -12.86 -14.10
C GLN A 287 3.08 -12.28 -13.49
N LYS A 288 3.12 -12.06 -12.17
CA LYS A 288 2.04 -11.48 -11.37
C LYS A 288 2.63 -10.49 -10.36
N VAL A 289 3.42 -9.54 -10.87
CA VAL A 289 4.18 -8.60 -10.04
C VAL A 289 3.26 -7.77 -9.16
N ALA A 290 2.11 -7.32 -9.68
CA ALA A 290 1.14 -6.56 -8.89
C ALA A 290 0.61 -7.38 -7.69
N GLU A 291 0.42 -8.69 -7.84
CA GLU A 291 0.02 -9.55 -6.73
C GLU A 291 1.17 -9.80 -5.75
N ALA A 292 2.39 -10.03 -6.25
CA ALA A 292 3.57 -10.20 -5.41
C ALA A 292 3.89 -8.94 -4.58
N PHE A 293 3.69 -7.76 -5.18
CA PHE A 293 3.91 -6.46 -4.56
C PHE A 293 3.05 -6.25 -3.31
N ARG A 294 1.82 -6.79 -3.27
CA ARG A 294 0.94 -6.74 -2.09
C ARG A 294 1.52 -7.40 -0.85
N TYR A 295 2.48 -8.31 -1.04
CA TYR A 295 3.15 -8.99 0.06
C TYR A 295 4.34 -8.20 0.61
N ALA A 296 4.65 -7.00 0.10
CA ALA A 296 5.74 -6.21 0.63
C ALA A 296 5.52 -5.86 2.11
N ASP A 297 6.61 -5.84 2.86
CA ASP A 297 6.65 -5.47 4.27
C ASP A 297 6.99 -3.97 4.43
N PHE A 298 7.59 -3.35 3.41
CA PHE A 298 7.90 -1.91 3.36
C PHE A 298 7.83 -1.39 1.92
N TYR A 299 7.48 -0.12 1.74
CA TYR A 299 7.42 0.54 0.42
C TYR A 299 8.36 1.74 0.32
N CYS A 300 9.07 1.87 -0.80
CA CYS A 300 9.85 3.07 -1.14
C CYS A 300 9.49 3.61 -2.55
N ASP A 301 9.66 4.91 -2.77
CA ASP A 301 9.31 5.55 -4.05
C ASP A 301 10.54 5.89 -4.88
N SER A 302 10.76 5.11 -5.92
CA SER A 302 11.87 5.26 -6.86
C SER A 302 11.55 6.15 -8.07
N SER A 303 10.50 6.97 -8.03
CA SER A 303 10.12 7.86 -9.14
C SER A 303 11.18 8.94 -9.41
N ALA A 304 11.91 9.38 -8.40
CA ALA A 304 13.09 10.25 -8.58
C ALA A 304 14.15 9.58 -9.45
N SER A 305 14.95 10.38 -10.19
CA SER A 305 16.03 9.88 -11.05
C SER A 305 16.92 8.88 -10.31
N LEU A 306 17.13 7.71 -10.92
CA LEU A 306 17.95 6.66 -10.33
C LEU A 306 19.43 7.08 -10.33
N PRO A 307 20.14 6.91 -9.21
CA PRO A 307 21.57 7.17 -9.17
C PRO A 307 22.33 6.18 -10.04
N ARG A 308 23.52 6.58 -10.49
CA ARG A 308 24.50 5.66 -11.07
C ARG A 308 25.06 4.74 -9.97
N ALA A 309 25.57 3.58 -10.35
CA ALA A 309 26.07 2.59 -9.39
C ALA A 309 27.26 3.12 -8.55
N ASP A 310 28.07 4.00 -9.15
CA ASP A 310 29.29 4.60 -8.62
C ASP A 310 29.10 6.05 -8.14
N VAL A 311 27.85 6.49 -7.95
CA VAL A 311 27.54 7.86 -7.54
C VAL A 311 28.28 8.25 -6.24
N PRO A 312 28.80 9.49 -6.10
CA PRO A 312 29.39 9.96 -4.85
C PRO A 312 28.42 9.86 -3.67
N GLU A 313 28.95 9.68 -2.47
CA GLU A 313 28.12 9.44 -1.28
C GLU A 313 27.19 10.62 -0.96
N ALA A 314 27.66 11.86 -1.12
CA ALA A 314 26.86 13.05 -0.87
C ALA A 314 25.62 13.13 -1.79
N GLU A 315 25.76 12.71 -3.05
CA GLU A 315 24.64 12.68 -4.00
C GLU A 315 23.67 11.51 -3.69
N LEU A 316 24.20 10.37 -3.22
CA LEU A 316 23.36 9.28 -2.73
C LEU A 316 22.56 9.69 -1.49
N GLU A 317 23.18 10.42 -0.56
CA GLU A 317 22.50 10.92 0.65
C GLU A 317 21.42 11.94 0.34
N ALA A 318 21.64 12.79 -0.67
CA ALA A 318 20.64 13.74 -1.15
C ALA A 318 19.50 13.07 -1.95
N TRP A 319 19.67 11.82 -2.38
CA TRP A 319 18.64 11.10 -3.12
C TRP A 319 17.44 10.78 -2.20
N PRO A 320 16.21 11.20 -2.54
CA PRO A 320 15.05 11.08 -1.64
C PRO A 320 14.81 9.66 -1.13
N VAL A 321 15.07 8.65 -1.96
CA VAL A 321 14.84 7.24 -1.65
C VAL A 321 15.79 6.71 -0.57
N THR A 322 16.95 7.35 -0.39
CA THR A 322 17.89 6.97 0.67
C THR A 322 17.28 7.13 2.06
N ALA A 323 16.42 8.14 2.27
CA ALA A 323 15.68 8.31 3.52
C ALA A 323 14.68 7.16 3.75
N ASP A 324 13.97 6.72 2.70
CA ASP A 324 13.06 5.57 2.76
C ASP A 324 13.81 4.28 3.13
N LEU A 325 14.96 4.04 2.48
CA LEU A 325 15.79 2.86 2.75
C LEU A 325 16.43 2.91 4.14
N ALA A 326 16.80 4.10 4.63
CA ALA A 326 17.27 4.27 6.00
C ALA A 326 16.17 3.95 7.02
N ARG A 327 14.93 4.38 6.77
CA ARG A 327 13.76 4.03 7.60
C ARG A 327 13.52 2.51 7.58
N PHE A 328 13.59 1.88 6.42
CA PHE A 328 13.48 0.42 6.28
C PHE A 328 14.57 -0.31 7.09
N LEU A 329 15.83 0.09 6.95
CA LEU A 329 16.95 -0.51 7.69
C LEU A 329 16.83 -0.30 9.20
N ALA A 330 16.36 0.87 9.65
CA ALA A 330 16.13 1.13 11.07
C ALA A 330 15.07 0.18 11.66
N LEU A 331 13.99 -0.09 10.92
CA LEU A 331 12.98 -1.09 11.31
C LEU A 331 13.54 -2.51 11.29
N LEU A 332 14.38 -2.81 10.31
CA LEU A 332 15.01 -4.13 10.11
C LEU A 332 16.14 -4.42 11.10
N ARG A 333 16.74 -3.42 11.74
CA ARG A 333 17.79 -3.61 12.76
C ARG A 333 17.32 -3.36 14.17
N ALA A 334 16.16 -2.70 14.33
CA ALA A 334 15.72 -2.15 15.61
C ALA A 334 16.79 -1.24 16.25
N ASP A 335 17.48 -0.43 15.42
CA ASP A 335 18.63 0.43 15.78
C ASP A 335 18.37 1.36 16.98
N ARG A 336 17.11 1.59 17.33
CA ARG A 336 16.69 2.44 18.45
C ARG A 336 15.53 1.77 19.21
N PRO A 337 15.48 1.91 20.54
CA PRO A 337 14.35 1.42 21.30
C PRO A 337 13.11 2.22 20.90
N MET A 338 11.99 1.53 20.70
CA MET A 338 10.68 2.15 20.54
C MET A 338 10.55 3.07 19.30
N LEU A 339 11.00 2.60 18.13
CA LEU A 339 10.64 3.26 16.87
C LEU A 339 9.12 3.38 16.78
N ARG A 340 8.61 4.61 16.72
CA ARG A 340 7.19 4.86 16.52
C ARG A 340 6.83 4.77 15.03
N PRO A 341 5.59 4.42 14.68
CA PRO A 341 5.10 4.61 13.33
C PRO A 341 5.05 6.10 12.98
N THR A 342 5.29 6.42 11.72
CA THR A 342 4.97 7.74 11.18
C THR A 342 3.44 7.90 11.11
N GLU A 343 2.99 9.15 10.94
CA GLU A 343 1.56 9.42 10.76
C GLU A 343 0.98 8.70 9.53
N ALA A 344 1.71 8.69 8.41
CA ALA A 344 1.33 7.96 7.21
C ALA A 344 1.25 6.44 7.45
N GLU A 345 2.23 5.89 8.18
CA GLU A 345 2.24 4.48 8.58
C GLU A 345 1.01 4.14 9.41
N GLN A 346 0.70 4.94 10.42
CA GLN A 346 -0.46 4.75 11.28
C GLN A 346 -1.79 4.87 10.50
N ALA A 347 -1.91 5.88 9.64
CA ALA A 347 -3.09 6.08 8.81
C ALA A 347 -3.32 4.90 7.86
N MET A 348 -2.27 4.44 7.18
CA MET A 348 -2.37 3.30 6.27
C MET A 348 -2.70 2.00 7.01
N TYR A 349 -2.23 1.82 8.24
CA TYR A 349 -2.67 0.72 9.10
C TYR A 349 -4.15 0.83 9.48
N HIS A 350 -4.67 2.03 9.78
CA HIS A 350 -6.10 2.23 10.01
C HIS A 350 -6.96 1.92 8.77
N ALA A 351 -6.52 2.35 7.58
CA ALA A 351 -7.17 1.98 6.32
C ALA A 351 -7.17 0.46 6.13
N TYR A 352 -6.05 -0.22 6.42
CA TYR A 352 -5.97 -1.67 6.35
C TYR A 352 -6.86 -2.37 7.40
N ALA A 353 -6.96 -1.85 8.61
CA ALA A 353 -7.87 -2.40 9.62
C ALA A 353 -9.33 -2.25 9.19
N ALA A 354 -9.72 -1.08 8.67
CA ALA A 354 -11.07 -0.83 8.15
C ALA A 354 -11.42 -1.78 6.99
N ARG A 355 -10.45 -2.05 6.10
CA ARG A 355 -10.59 -3.02 4.99
C ARG A 355 -11.11 -4.37 5.45
N LEU A 356 -10.72 -4.85 6.64
CA LEU A 356 -11.10 -6.18 7.16
C LEU A 356 -12.60 -6.29 7.47
N GLY A 357 -13.31 -5.17 7.57
CA GLY A 357 -14.77 -5.16 7.73
C GLY A 357 -15.56 -5.44 6.44
N SER A 358 -14.90 -5.43 5.27
CA SER A 358 -15.57 -5.66 3.98
C SER A 358 -15.86 -7.15 3.73
N ALA A 359 -17.09 -7.47 3.34
CA ALA A 359 -17.51 -8.77 2.84
C ALA A 359 -17.68 -8.79 1.30
N CYS A 360 -17.08 -7.83 0.59
CA CYS A 360 -17.17 -7.75 -0.86
C CYS A 360 -16.54 -8.98 -1.55
N LEU A 361 -17.30 -9.64 -2.43
CA LEU A 361 -16.89 -10.83 -3.17
C LEU A 361 -15.68 -10.63 -4.11
N SER A 362 -15.39 -9.39 -4.52
CA SER A 362 -14.30 -9.13 -5.47
C SER A 362 -12.96 -8.91 -4.78
N ARG A 363 -12.92 -8.05 -3.77
CA ARG A 363 -11.74 -7.68 -3.00
C ARG A 363 -12.16 -6.88 -1.78
N GLN A 364 -11.31 -6.84 -0.78
CA GLN A 364 -11.44 -5.90 0.33
C GLN A 364 -10.58 -4.66 0.06
N VAL A 365 -11.12 -3.48 0.29
CA VAL A 365 -10.46 -2.16 0.21
C VAL A 365 -10.85 -1.38 1.45
N GLY A 366 -9.90 -0.64 2.01
CA GLY A 366 -10.16 0.26 3.12
C GLY A 366 -9.53 1.62 2.89
N ALA A 367 -10.15 2.63 3.51
CA ALA A 367 -9.72 4.01 3.45
C ALA A 367 -9.81 4.66 4.83
N VAL A 368 -8.99 5.68 5.07
CA VAL A 368 -9.09 6.56 6.23
C VAL A 368 -8.90 8.00 5.78
N LEU A 369 -9.71 8.90 6.32
CA LEU A 369 -9.57 10.33 6.12
C LEU A 369 -8.98 10.97 7.38
N LEU A 370 -7.84 11.64 7.21
CA LEU A 370 -7.27 12.49 8.24
C LEU A 370 -7.61 13.96 7.99
N GLY A 371 -7.75 14.72 9.07
CA GLY A 371 -7.83 16.17 9.06
C GLY A 371 -6.48 16.82 8.79
N ARG A 372 -6.50 18.15 8.64
CA ARG A 372 -5.28 18.97 8.48
C ARG A 372 -4.34 18.89 9.68
N ASP A 373 -4.91 18.62 10.85
CA ASP A 373 -4.24 18.45 12.14
C ASP A 373 -3.72 17.03 12.38
N GLY A 374 -3.91 16.11 11.42
CA GLY A 374 -3.51 14.72 11.52
C GLY A 374 -4.50 13.83 12.30
N GLN A 375 -5.62 14.37 12.76
CA GLN A 375 -6.64 13.57 13.47
C GLN A 375 -7.43 12.71 12.50
N LEU A 376 -7.81 11.50 12.95
CA LEU A 376 -8.68 10.61 12.19
C LEU A 376 -10.11 11.16 12.20
N LEU A 377 -10.64 11.49 11.02
CA LEU A 377 -12.00 12.01 10.86
C LEU A 377 -13.01 10.89 10.60
N SER A 378 -12.67 9.98 9.70
CA SER A 378 -13.50 8.84 9.32
C SER A 378 -12.67 7.69 8.75
N THR A 379 -13.21 6.48 8.87
CA THR A 379 -12.76 5.29 8.14
C THR A 379 -13.80 4.91 7.12
N GLY A 380 -13.41 4.14 6.12
CA GLY A 380 -14.36 3.49 5.22
C GLY A 380 -13.86 2.17 4.67
N CYS A 381 -14.78 1.33 4.25
CA CYS A 381 -14.49 0.08 3.55
C CYS A 381 -15.48 -0.13 2.40
N ASN A 382 -15.13 -0.98 1.44
CA ASN A 382 -16.06 -1.26 0.35
C ASN A 382 -17.12 -2.28 0.80
N GLU A 383 -18.36 -1.83 0.98
CA GLU A 383 -19.47 -2.68 1.41
C GLU A 383 -20.81 -2.17 0.84
N VAL A 384 -21.84 -3.02 0.85
CA VAL A 384 -23.20 -2.68 0.46
C VAL A 384 -23.79 -1.65 1.46
N PRO A 385 -24.30 -0.51 0.97
CA PRO A 385 -24.94 0.49 1.82
C PRO A 385 -26.30 -0.01 2.31
N ARG A 386 -26.71 0.47 3.50
CA ARG A 386 -28.01 0.19 4.12
C ARG A 386 -28.97 1.38 3.94
N ALA A 387 -30.26 1.08 3.83
CA ALA A 387 -31.30 2.11 3.91
C ALA A 387 -31.25 2.85 5.25
N GLY A 388 -31.41 4.17 5.25
CA GLY A 388 -31.20 5.01 6.43
C GLY A 388 -29.74 5.47 6.64
N GLY A 389 -28.79 4.97 5.84
CA GLY A 389 -27.39 5.39 5.83
C GLY A 389 -26.45 4.42 6.54
N GLY A 390 -25.16 4.52 6.22
CA GLY A 390 -24.15 3.56 6.67
C GLY A 390 -24.08 2.30 5.81
N LEU A 391 -23.30 1.34 6.27
CA LEU A 391 -23.08 0.05 5.61
C LEU A 391 -23.78 -1.08 6.37
N TYR A 392 -24.12 -2.18 5.68
CA TYR A 392 -24.59 -3.38 6.36
C TYR A 392 -23.51 -3.94 7.30
N GLY A 393 -23.81 -4.00 8.60
CA GLY A 393 -22.87 -4.37 9.65
C GLY A 393 -22.34 -3.19 10.47
N GLU A 394 -22.82 -1.97 10.20
CA GLU A 394 -22.60 -0.81 11.07
C GLU A 394 -23.80 -0.56 12.00
N GLY A 395 -23.56 -0.57 13.31
CA GLY A 395 -24.56 -0.23 14.33
C GLY A 395 -25.29 -1.44 14.90
N GLU A 396 -26.47 -1.21 15.48
CA GLU A 396 -27.33 -2.24 16.10
C GLU A 396 -28.30 -2.84 15.07
N ASP A 397 -27.79 -3.24 13.91
CA ASP A 397 -28.61 -3.91 12.89
C ASP A 397 -28.96 -5.33 13.35
N ASP A 398 -30.14 -5.81 12.95
CA ASP A 398 -30.47 -7.24 13.03
C ASP A 398 -29.41 -8.05 12.24
N PRO A 399 -28.67 -8.98 12.88
CA PRO A 399 -27.66 -9.78 12.18
C PRO A 399 -28.22 -10.52 10.95
N ALA A 400 -29.49 -10.91 10.99
CA ALA A 400 -30.12 -11.58 9.85
C ALA A 400 -30.40 -10.60 8.70
N GLU A 401 -30.71 -9.33 8.99
CA GLU A 401 -30.83 -8.28 7.98
C GLU A 401 -29.48 -7.95 7.34
N VAL A 402 -28.43 -7.80 8.17
CA VAL A 402 -27.05 -7.58 7.69
C VAL A 402 -26.65 -8.67 6.71
N GLU A 403 -26.86 -9.93 7.09
CA GLU A 403 -26.49 -11.07 6.25
C GLU A 403 -27.27 -11.06 4.94
N ARG A 404 -28.59 -10.89 4.98
CA ARG A 404 -29.44 -10.81 3.77
C ARG A 404 -29.06 -9.64 2.87
N GLY A 405 -28.57 -8.53 3.42
CA GLY A 405 -28.17 -7.34 2.65
C GLY A 405 -26.94 -7.57 1.77
N ARG A 406 -26.03 -8.46 2.18
CA ARG A 406 -24.73 -8.70 1.53
C ARG A 406 -24.85 -9.48 0.22
N CYS A 407 -23.91 -9.27 -0.70
CA CYS A 407 -23.95 -9.87 -2.04
C CYS A 407 -23.96 -11.40 -2.06
N HIS A 408 -23.30 -12.07 -1.09
CA HIS A 408 -23.28 -13.53 -1.07
C HIS A 408 -24.63 -14.15 -0.64
N ALA A 409 -25.45 -13.43 0.15
CA ALA A 409 -26.79 -13.90 0.52
C ALA A 409 -27.84 -13.36 -0.45
N HIS A 410 -27.67 -12.11 -0.91
CA HIS A 410 -28.52 -11.46 -1.89
C HIS A 410 -28.18 -11.92 -3.31
N GLY A 411 -28.69 -13.10 -3.67
CA GLY A 411 -28.54 -13.70 -4.99
C GLY A 411 -27.30 -14.58 -5.16
N GLY A 412 -26.31 -14.52 -4.27
CA GLY A 412 -25.16 -15.44 -4.30
C GLY A 412 -24.10 -15.12 -5.35
N PHE A 413 -24.12 -13.92 -5.94
CA PHE A 413 -23.16 -13.53 -6.98
C PHE A 413 -22.78 -12.05 -6.93
N CYS A 414 -21.63 -11.73 -7.54
CA CYS A 414 -21.19 -10.35 -7.71
C CYS A 414 -21.98 -9.69 -8.86
N ARG A 415 -22.93 -8.80 -8.51
CA ARG A 415 -23.73 -8.02 -9.47
C ARG A 415 -22.89 -7.34 -10.55
N ASN A 416 -21.72 -6.81 -10.21
CA ASN A 416 -20.83 -6.20 -11.19
C ASN A 416 -20.25 -7.20 -12.20
N THR A 417 -19.92 -8.41 -11.77
CA THR A 417 -19.45 -9.46 -12.69
C THR A 417 -20.57 -9.96 -13.58
N ASP A 418 -21.73 -10.18 -13.00
CA ASP A 418 -22.92 -10.62 -13.71
C ASP A 418 -23.32 -9.63 -14.82
N GLU A 419 -23.42 -8.33 -14.49
CA GLU A 419 -23.83 -7.33 -15.48
C GLU A 419 -22.79 -7.13 -16.59
N ARG A 420 -21.49 -7.21 -16.27
CA ARG A 420 -20.44 -7.24 -17.31
C ARG A 420 -20.56 -8.43 -18.24
N ASN A 421 -20.95 -9.60 -17.72
CA ASN A 421 -21.15 -10.79 -18.55
C ASN A 421 -22.35 -10.57 -19.48
N ARG A 422 -23.47 -10.06 -18.96
CA ARG A 422 -24.65 -9.72 -19.78
C ARG A 422 -24.34 -8.69 -20.86
N LEU A 423 -23.53 -7.67 -20.55
CA LEU A 423 -23.07 -6.70 -21.55
C LEU A 423 -22.23 -7.36 -22.66
N VAL A 424 -21.35 -8.29 -22.30
CA VAL A 424 -20.56 -9.04 -23.29
C VAL A 424 -21.47 -9.91 -24.15
N ASP A 425 -22.42 -10.61 -23.53
CA ASP A 425 -23.36 -11.47 -24.25
C ASP A 425 -24.25 -10.64 -25.18
N HIS A 426 -24.74 -9.49 -24.72
CA HIS A 426 -25.51 -8.55 -25.55
C HIS A 426 -24.71 -8.02 -26.75
N VAL A 427 -23.42 -7.70 -26.58
CA VAL A 427 -22.55 -7.31 -27.71
C VAL A 427 -22.42 -8.44 -28.73
N LEU A 428 -22.32 -9.69 -28.28
CA LEU A 428 -22.25 -10.84 -29.19
C LEU A 428 -23.58 -11.05 -29.93
N ASP A 429 -24.70 -10.83 -29.26
CA ASP A 429 -26.01 -10.97 -29.88
C ASP A 429 -26.26 -9.89 -30.93
N LEU A 430 -25.91 -8.63 -30.65
CA LEU A 430 -25.97 -7.54 -31.65
C LEU A 430 -25.11 -7.84 -32.89
N LEU A 431 -23.91 -8.40 -32.70
CA LEU A 431 -23.07 -8.79 -33.84
C LEU A 431 -23.72 -9.91 -34.67
N ALA A 432 -24.36 -10.87 -34.02
CA ALA A 432 -25.07 -11.95 -34.71
C ALA A 432 -26.30 -11.44 -35.46
N GLU A 433 -27.05 -10.50 -34.88
CA GLU A 433 -28.21 -9.85 -35.51
C GLU A 433 -27.82 -9.08 -36.79
N GLU A 434 -26.66 -8.42 -36.80
CA GLU A 434 -26.10 -7.75 -37.97
C GLU A 434 -25.44 -8.71 -38.98
N GLY A 435 -25.57 -10.03 -38.78
CA GLY A 435 -25.03 -11.05 -39.68
C GLY A 435 -23.52 -11.23 -39.61
N VAL A 436 -22.85 -10.77 -38.55
CA VAL A 436 -21.41 -11.00 -38.35
C VAL A 436 -21.18 -12.46 -37.96
N ALA A 437 -20.43 -13.18 -38.79
CA ALA A 437 -20.06 -14.58 -38.50
C ALA A 437 -19.11 -14.65 -37.29
N LEU A 438 -19.59 -15.15 -36.15
CA LEU A 438 -18.83 -15.27 -34.90
C LEU A 438 -18.01 -16.57 -34.77
N GLY A 439 -18.08 -17.45 -35.78
CA GLY A 439 -17.46 -18.76 -35.76
C GLY A 439 -18.26 -19.81 -34.98
N ASP A 440 -17.63 -20.94 -34.69
CA ASP A 440 -18.19 -22.04 -33.91
C ASP A 440 -18.28 -21.70 -32.41
N ALA A 441 -18.85 -22.61 -31.61
CA ALA A 441 -19.00 -22.39 -30.17
C ALA A 441 -17.65 -22.10 -29.45
N PRO A 442 -16.54 -22.82 -29.72
CA PRO A 442 -15.22 -22.46 -29.22
C PRO A 442 -14.76 -21.04 -29.59
N ALA A 443 -14.92 -20.63 -30.85
CA ALA A 443 -14.57 -19.29 -31.30
C ALA A 443 -15.39 -18.20 -30.59
N ARG A 444 -16.70 -18.41 -30.43
CA ARG A 444 -17.58 -17.49 -29.67
C ARG A 444 -17.15 -17.37 -28.22
N VAL A 445 -16.81 -18.48 -27.54
CA VAL A 445 -16.29 -18.47 -26.17
C VAL A 445 -14.95 -17.73 -26.08
N ALA A 446 -14.06 -17.93 -27.04
CA ALA A 446 -12.78 -17.24 -27.10
C ALA A 446 -12.98 -15.72 -27.28
N LEU A 447 -13.90 -15.31 -28.15
CA LEU A 447 -14.25 -13.90 -28.35
C LEU A 447 -14.85 -13.28 -27.07
N ALA A 448 -15.80 -13.96 -26.42
CA ALA A 448 -16.36 -13.53 -25.14
C ALA A 448 -15.26 -13.34 -24.09
N ARG A 449 -14.30 -14.26 -24.00
CA ARG A 449 -13.14 -14.15 -23.11
C ARG A 449 -12.26 -12.94 -23.45
N ARG A 450 -12.07 -12.61 -24.73
CA ARG A 450 -11.33 -11.41 -25.15
C ARG A 450 -12.08 -10.13 -24.79
N LEU A 451 -13.40 -10.09 -25.01
CA LEU A 451 -14.25 -8.95 -24.62
C LEU A 451 -14.24 -8.72 -23.11
N ARG A 452 -14.32 -9.78 -22.30
CA ARG A 452 -14.18 -9.71 -20.82
C ARG A 452 -12.80 -9.23 -20.36
N ARG A 453 -11.76 -9.33 -21.19
CA ARG A 453 -10.41 -8.81 -20.92
C ARG A 453 -10.20 -7.39 -21.47
N SER A 454 -11.15 -6.89 -22.26
CA SER A 454 -11.14 -5.53 -22.80
C SER A 454 -11.57 -4.50 -21.77
N ARG A 455 -11.70 -3.24 -22.19
CA ARG A 455 -12.21 -2.14 -21.35
C ARG A 455 -13.63 -2.41 -20.82
N LEU A 456 -14.45 -3.19 -21.53
CA LEU A 456 -15.79 -3.60 -21.06
C LEU A 456 -15.72 -4.41 -19.76
N GLY A 457 -14.74 -5.30 -19.64
CA GLY A 457 -14.54 -6.10 -18.43
C GLY A 457 -14.01 -5.31 -17.24
N HIS A 458 -13.63 -4.04 -17.41
CA HIS A 458 -13.07 -3.20 -16.35
C HIS A 458 -14.08 -2.25 -15.70
N LEU A 459 -15.34 -2.29 -16.15
CA LEU A 459 -16.42 -1.52 -15.55
C LEU A 459 -16.64 -1.97 -14.09
N VAL A 460 -16.94 -1.00 -13.22
CA VAL A 460 -17.10 -1.17 -11.77
C VAL A 460 -18.42 -0.58 -11.25
N GLU A 461 -19.17 0.09 -12.12
CA GLU A 461 -20.35 0.90 -11.80
C GLU A 461 -21.56 0.07 -11.38
N PHE A 462 -21.59 -1.22 -11.72
CA PHE A 462 -22.71 -2.12 -11.44
C PHE A 462 -22.57 -2.84 -10.08
N SER A 463 -21.57 -2.47 -9.27
CA SER A 463 -21.39 -2.98 -7.92
C SER A 463 -22.49 -2.44 -6.99
N ARG A 464 -23.05 -3.32 -6.14
CA ARG A 464 -23.91 -2.87 -5.02
C ARG A 464 -23.09 -2.21 -3.90
N SER A 465 -21.84 -2.61 -3.75
CA SER A 465 -20.96 -2.06 -2.72
C SER A 465 -20.51 -0.65 -3.11
N VAL A 466 -20.60 0.29 -2.17
CA VAL A 466 -19.89 1.56 -2.28
C VAL A 466 -18.38 1.30 -2.16
N HIS A 467 -17.58 2.21 -2.69
CA HIS A 467 -16.12 2.13 -2.57
C HIS A 467 -15.66 2.68 -1.22
N ALA A 468 -14.50 2.21 -0.74
CA ALA A 468 -13.98 2.60 0.57
C ALA A 468 -13.74 4.10 0.70
N GLU A 469 -13.28 4.73 -0.38
CA GLU A 469 -13.04 6.18 -0.47
C GLU A 469 -14.36 6.95 -0.33
N MET A 470 -15.41 6.48 -1.01
CA MET A 470 -16.74 7.09 -0.96
C MET A 470 -17.36 6.91 0.42
N ASP A 471 -17.23 5.74 1.01
CA ASP A 471 -17.71 5.49 2.36
C ASP A 471 -16.98 6.36 3.39
N ALA A 472 -15.66 6.52 3.29
CA ALA A 472 -14.92 7.42 4.17
C ALA A 472 -15.41 8.88 4.06
N LEU A 473 -15.65 9.38 2.85
CA LEU A 473 -16.17 10.74 2.62
C LEU A 473 -17.63 10.89 3.11
N ILE A 474 -18.49 9.93 2.83
CA ILE A 474 -19.90 9.96 3.25
C ILE A 474 -19.99 9.81 4.76
N SER A 475 -19.18 8.96 5.38
CA SER A 475 -19.09 8.80 6.84
C SER A 475 -18.65 10.09 7.53
N ALA A 476 -17.75 10.87 6.93
CA ALA A 476 -17.44 12.22 7.38
C ALA A 476 -18.65 13.16 7.26
N ALA A 477 -19.34 13.15 6.11
CA ALA A 477 -20.52 13.98 5.87
C ALA A 477 -21.67 13.66 6.85
N ARG A 478 -21.97 12.39 7.12
CA ARG A 478 -23.00 11.96 8.10
C ARG A 478 -22.71 12.47 9.51
N ARG A 479 -21.43 12.66 9.86
CA ARG A 479 -20.98 13.17 11.17
C ARG A 479 -20.83 14.69 11.21
N GLY A 480 -21.02 15.39 10.09
CA GLY A 480 -20.82 16.83 10.00
C GLY A 480 -19.36 17.27 10.15
N VAL A 481 -18.40 16.39 9.86
CA VAL A 481 -16.96 16.73 9.92
C VAL A 481 -16.44 17.15 8.55
N SER A 482 -15.70 18.26 8.51
CA SER A 482 -15.18 18.81 7.26
C SER A 482 -14.03 17.96 6.71
N THR A 483 -14.10 17.64 5.42
CA THR A 483 -13.05 16.94 4.68
C THR A 483 -12.03 17.90 4.04
N VAL A 484 -12.27 19.21 4.12
CA VAL A 484 -11.51 20.22 3.37
C VAL A 484 -10.09 20.38 3.89
N GLY A 485 -9.13 20.14 3.01
CA GLY A 485 -7.70 20.05 3.29
C GLY A 485 -7.28 18.78 4.02
N GLY A 486 -8.18 17.80 4.11
CA GLY A 486 -7.87 16.49 4.63
C GLY A 486 -6.93 15.69 3.72
N ARG A 487 -6.45 14.57 4.23
CA ARG A 487 -5.61 13.61 3.51
C ARG A 487 -6.26 12.23 3.57
N LEU A 488 -6.42 11.59 2.42
CA LEU A 488 -7.05 10.29 2.30
C LEU A 488 -5.98 9.20 2.12
N PHE A 489 -5.98 8.18 2.96
CA PHE A 489 -5.13 7.01 2.80
C PHE A 489 -6.00 5.83 2.40
N VAL A 490 -5.62 5.09 1.37
CA VAL A 490 -6.43 4.00 0.82
C VAL A 490 -5.56 2.81 0.44
N THR A 491 -6.03 1.58 0.65
CA THR A 491 -5.23 0.38 0.35
C THR A 491 -5.05 0.17 -1.17
N THR A 492 -5.88 0.79 -1.99
CA THR A 492 -5.90 0.63 -3.46
C THR A 492 -6.10 1.98 -4.12
N PHE A 493 -5.39 2.26 -5.21
CA PHE A 493 -5.52 3.53 -5.92
C PHE A 493 -6.99 3.79 -6.36
N PRO A 494 -7.51 5.01 -6.16
CA PRO A 494 -8.92 5.28 -6.43
C PRO A 494 -9.36 5.20 -7.88
N CYS A 495 -10.54 4.65 -8.11
CA CYS A 495 -11.15 4.68 -9.44
C CYS A 495 -11.51 6.12 -9.83
N HIS A 496 -11.69 6.36 -11.13
CA HIS A 496 -12.05 7.67 -11.66
C HIS A 496 -13.39 8.20 -11.11
N ASN A 497 -14.33 7.32 -10.78
CA ASN A 497 -15.57 7.70 -10.12
C ASN A 497 -15.34 8.22 -8.69
N CYS A 498 -14.44 7.60 -7.91
CA CYS A 498 -14.09 8.10 -6.58
C CYS A 498 -13.26 9.39 -6.67
N ALA A 499 -12.34 9.48 -7.64
CA ALA A 499 -11.42 10.60 -7.80
C ALA A 499 -12.15 11.95 -7.91
N ARG A 500 -13.20 12.05 -8.73
CA ARG A 500 -14.01 13.29 -8.83
C ARG A 500 -14.67 13.70 -7.51
N HIS A 501 -15.07 12.74 -6.68
CA HIS A 501 -15.68 13.02 -5.38
C HIS A 501 -14.64 13.42 -4.33
N ILE A 502 -13.43 12.83 -4.39
CA ILE A 502 -12.29 13.26 -3.58
C ILE A 502 -11.95 14.72 -3.86
N VAL A 503 -11.88 15.11 -5.14
CA VAL A 503 -11.67 16.49 -5.57
C VAL A 503 -12.81 17.40 -5.06
N ALA A 504 -14.06 17.01 -5.28
CA ALA A 504 -15.22 17.79 -4.86
C ALA A 504 -15.33 17.96 -3.33
N ALA A 505 -14.86 16.97 -2.56
CA ALA A 505 -14.81 17.00 -1.10
C ALA A 505 -13.69 17.92 -0.55
N GLY A 506 -12.85 18.49 -1.42
CA GLY A 506 -11.78 19.39 -1.02
C GLY A 506 -10.62 18.71 -0.29
N VAL A 507 -10.40 17.40 -0.53
CA VAL A 507 -9.23 16.67 -0.04
C VAL A 507 -7.97 17.19 -0.74
N ASP A 508 -6.87 17.40 -0.01
CA ASP A 508 -5.63 17.92 -0.59
C ASP A 508 -4.74 16.81 -1.16
N GLU A 509 -4.71 15.65 -0.51
CA GLU A 509 -3.77 14.57 -0.84
C GLU A 509 -4.41 13.19 -0.68
N VAL A 510 -4.04 12.26 -1.56
CA VAL A 510 -4.38 10.85 -1.49
C VAL A 510 -3.11 10.01 -1.49
N GLN A 511 -2.99 9.08 -0.55
CA GLN A 511 -1.91 8.09 -0.51
C GLN A 511 -2.46 6.68 -0.71
N PHE A 512 -1.84 5.90 -1.60
CA PHE A 512 -2.30 4.55 -1.94
C PHE A 512 -1.19 3.50 -1.97
N ILE A 513 -1.47 2.27 -1.53
CA ILE A 513 -0.51 1.16 -1.66
C ILE A 513 -0.54 0.57 -3.07
N GLU A 514 -1.66 -0.05 -3.44
CA GLU A 514 -1.73 -0.80 -4.68
C GLU A 514 -1.92 0.15 -5.86
N PRO A 515 -0.96 0.23 -6.81
CA PRO A 515 -1.17 1.02 -8.02
C PRO A 515 -2.33 0.40 -8.82
N TYR A 516 -3.29 1.22 -9.21
CA TYR A 516 -4.43 0.78 -10.00
C TYR A 516 -4.25 1.30 -11.42
N LEU A 517 -3.50 0.51 -12.21
CA LEU A 517 -3.06 0.83 -13.58
C LEU A 517 -4.22 0.94 -14.60
N LYS A 518 -5.48 0.76 -14.17
CA LYS A 518 -6.67 0.85 -15.02
C LYS A 518 -7.55 2.08 -14.75
N SER A 519 -7.26 2.86 -13.71
CA SER A 519 -8.06 4.05 -13.41
C SER A 519 -7.71 5.16 -14.37
N LYS A 520 -8.74 5.80 -14.93
CA LYS A 520 -8.57 6.99 -15.76
C LYS A 520 -8.56 8.29 -14.94
N ALA A 521 -8.42 8.23 -13.62
CA ALA A 521 -8.50 9.40 -12.75
C ALA A 521 -7.56 10.53 -13.21
N LEU A 522 -6.28 10.22 -13.44
CA LEU A 522 -5.30 11.19 -13.92
C LEU A 522 -5.60 11.71 -15.32
N ALA A 523 -6.16 10.88 -16.21
CA ALA A 523 -6.42 11.26 -17.60
C ALA A 523 -7.72 12.05 -17.78
N LEU A 524 -8.71 11.86 -16.90
CA LEU A 524 -10.00 12.55 -16.95
C LEU A 524 -10.03 13.82 -16.10
N HIS A 525 -9.09 13.97 -15.17
CA HIS A 525 -9.06 15.04 -14.18
C HIS A 525 -7.64 15.62 -14.05
N ASP A 526 -6.87 15.72 -15.14
CA ASP A 526 -5.52 16.30 -15.14
C ASP A 526 -5.49 17.81 -14.81
N ASP A 527 -6.63 18.47 -14.94
CA ASP A 527 -6.89 19.84 -14.51
C ASP A 527 -6.88 20.00 -12.97
N SER A 528 -7.27 18.95 -12.24
CA SER A 528 -7.58 18.98 -10.81
C SER A 528 -6.81 17.94 -9.99
N ILE A 529 -6.14 17.00 -10.64
CA ILE A 529 -5.35 15.92 -10.03
C ILE A 529 -3.93 15.93 -10.59
N THR A 530 -2.95 15.68 -9.72
CA THR A 530 -1.55 15.52 -10.11
C THR A 530 -0.88 14.36 -9.39
N LEU A 531 0.16 13.80 -10.01
CA LEU A 531 1.17 13.01 -9.30
C LEU A 531 2.11 13.93 -8.50
N PRO A 532 2.91 13.39 -7.56
CA PRO A 532 3.93 14.16 -6.84
C PRO A 532 4.86 14.90 -7.80
N HIS A 533 5.13 16.17 -7.50
CA HIS A 533 6.18 16.94 -8.16
C HIS A 533 6.79 17.96 -7.19
N PRO A 534 8.06 18.38 -7.42
CA PRO A 534 8.67 19.46 -6.64
C PRO A 534 7.83 20.74 -6.70
N GLY A 535 7.67 21.41 -5.56
CA GLY A 535 6.91 22.66 -5.48
C GLY A 535 5.39 22.50 -5.47
N TRP A 536 4.86 21.27 -5.39
CA TRP A 536 3.43 21.07 -5.15
C TRP A 536 2.99 21.74 -3.85
N VAL A 537 1.86 22.45 -3.89
CA VAL A 537 1.21 23.07 -2.74
C VAL A 537 -0.20 22.54 -2.63
N ALA A 538 -0.58 22.14 -1.41
CA ALA A 538 -1.92 21.68 -1.08
C ALA A 538 -3.00 22.69 -1.54
N PRO A 539 -4.04 22.27 -2.29
CA PRO A 539 -5.07 23.17 -2.79
C PRO A 539 -5.70 24.07 -1.74
N SER A 540 -5.96 23.54 -0.55
CA SER A 540 -6.55 24.29 0.54
C SER A 540 -5.64 25.41 1.07
N VAL A 541 -4.32 25.20 1.05
CA VAL A 541 -3.30 26.18 1.45
C VAL A 541 -3.11 27.23 0.36
N ALA A 542 -3.03 26.79 -0.90
CA ALA A 542 -2.84 27.68 -2.04
C ALA A 542 -4.00 28.70 -2.15
N ARG A 543 -5.24 28.23 -1.96
CA ARG A 543 -6.43 29.09 -1.93
C ARG A 543 -6.43 30.06 -0.75
N GLN A 544 -6.05 29.62 0.44
CA GLN A 544 -5.92 30.50 1.61
C GLN A 544 -4.87 31.61 1.38
N ARG A 545 -3.82 31.33 0.62
CA ARG A 545 -2.77 32.29 0.27
C ARG A 545 -3.10 33.16 -0.95
N GLY A 546 -4.27 33.00 -1.57
CA GLY A 546 -4.63 33.70 -2.80
C GLY A 546 -3.71 33.40 -3.98
N GLN A 547 -3.07 32.23 -3.99
CA GLN A 547 -2.17 31.84 -5.09
C GLN A 547 -2.98 31.63 -6.38
N PRO A 548 -2.44 32.00 -7.55
CA PRO A 548 -3.08 31.69 -8.82
C PRO A 548 -3.06 30.17 -9.08
N GLY A 549 -4.13 29.67 -9.72
CA GLY A 549 -4.28 28.25 -10.07
C GLY A 549 -3.40 27.82 -11.28
N PRO A 550 -3.47 26.53 -11.67
CA PRO A 550 -4.34 25.49 -11.13
C PRO A 550 -3.80 24.86 -9.83
N HIS A 551 -4.69 24.63 -8.86
CA HIS A 551 -4.37 23.89 -7.65
C HIS A 551 -4.91 22.47 -7.76
N ARG A 552 -4.03 21.47 -7.66
CA ARG A 552 -4.36 20.07 -7.92
C ARG A 552 -4.19 19.20 -6.69
N VAL A 553 -5.11 18.27 -6.50
CA VAL A 553 -5.04 17.21 -5.48
C VAL A 553 -3.91 16.27 -5.84
N CYS A 554 -3.02 15.98 -4.88
CA CYS A 554 -1.90 15.09 -5.12
C CYS A 554 -2.29 13.63 -4.84
N PHE A 555 -2.24 12.78 -5.86
CA PHE A 555 -2.34 11.33 -5.70
C PHE A 555 -0.94 10.76 -5.72
N ARG A 556 -0.49 10.24 -4.58
CA ARG A 556 0.86 9.70 -4.41
C ARG A 556 0.86 8.26 -3.93
N PRO A 557 1.85 7.46 -4.35
CA PRO A 557 2.10 6.20 -3.69
C PRO A 557 2.36 6.36 -2.20
N TYR A 558 1.94 5.37 -1.44
CA TYR A 558 2.29 5.23 -0.04
C TYR A 558 3.73 4.72 0.09
N VAL A 559 4.47 5.34 1.01
CA VAL A 559 5.86 5.01 1.37
C VAL A 559 5.93 4.79 2.88
N GLY A 560 6.61 3.72 3.30
CA GLY A 560 6.72 3.36 4.71
C GLY A 560 6.42 1.89 5.00
N ALA A 561 6.35 1.54 6.28
CA ALA A 561 6.01 0.20 6.74
C ALA A 561 4.64 -0.25 6.20
N ALA A 562 4.59 -1.44 5.61
CA ALA A 562 3.32 -2.01 5.18
C ALA A 562 2.46 -2.40 6.40
N PRO A 563 1.12 -2.39 6.29
CA PRO A 563 0.24 -2.80 7.39
C PRO A 563 0.52 -4.20 7.95
N ARG A 564 1.04 -5.12 7.12
CA ARG A 564 1.43 -6.45 7.58
C ARG A 564 2.65 -6.46 8.50
N LEU A 565 3.52 -5.46 8.38
CA LEU A 565 4.71 -5.30 9.20
C LEU A 565 4.37 -4.64 10.54
N PHE A 566 3.23 -3.97 10.66
CA PHE A 566 2.93 -3.07 11.78
C PHE A 566 3.11 -3.68 13.16
N ARG A 567 2.49 -4.85 13.40
CA ARG A 567 2.63 -5.54 14.68
C ARG A 567 4.09 -5.91 14.94
N ARG A 568 4.77 -6.45 13.93
CA ARG A 568 6.19 -6.82 14.05
C ARG A 568 7.07 -5.61 14.33
N ALA A 569 6.89 -4.50 13.63
CA ALA A 569 7.73 -3.32 13.75
C ALA A 569 7.50 -2.51 15.04
N PHE A 570 6.25 -2.44 15.52
CA PHE A 570 5.84 -1.45 16.51
C PHE A 570 5.28 -2.03 17.81
N LEU A 571 5.03 -3.34 17.87
CA LEU A 571 4.63 -3.99 19.13
C LEU A 571 5.81 -3.97 20.11
N LYS A 572 5.52 -3.54 21.33
CA LYS A 572 6.46 -3.56 22.44
C LYS A 572 6.53 -4.97 23.02
N ASP A 573 7.33 -5.82 22.37
CA ASP A 573 7.61 -7.18 22.83
C ASP A 573 8.85 -7.17 23.74
N GLY A 574 8.64 -7.30 25.05
CA GLY A 574 9.70 -7.38 26.06
C GLY A 574 9.81 -6.18 27.02
N GLU A 575 10.71 -6.31 27.99
CA GLU A 575 11.02 -5.24 28.93
C GLU A 575 11.92 -4.19 28.26
N VAL A 576 11.43 -2.95 28.20
CA VAL A 576 12.20 -1.81 27.67
C VAL A 576 12.74 -0.92 28.80
N LYS A 577 12.35 -1.19 30.03
CA LYS A 577 12.76 -0.43 31.20
C LYS A 577 13.06 -1.38 32.34
N ASP A 578 14.01 -1.00 33.16
CA ASP A 578 14.28 -1.64 34.44
C ASP A 578 13.08 -1.44 35.37
N GLY A 579 12.57 -2.53 35.94
CA GLY A 579 11.34 -2.52 36.74
C GLY A 579 11.46 -1.72 38.04
N MET A 580 12.66 -1.60 38.61
CA MET A 580 12.89 -0.95 39.90
C MET A 580 13.25 0.53 39.74
N THR A 581 14.11 0.87 38.79
CA THR A 581 14.65 2.22 38.57
C THR A 581 13.86 3.01 37.53
N GLY A 582 13.06 2.33 36.70
CA GLY A 582 12.36 2.93 35.58
C GLY A 582 13.27 3.41 34.44
N ARG A 583 14.57 3.15 34.52
CA ARG A 583 15.54 3.54 33.47
C ARG A 583 15.31 2.70 32.23
N LEU A 584 15.45 3.33 31.07
CA LEU A 584 15.43 2.64 29.77
C LEU A 584 16.55 1.60 29.73
N LEU A 585 16.19 0.36 29.41
CA LEU A 585 17.18 -0.68 29.16
C LEU A 585 17.89 -0.37 27.84
N SER A 586 19.19 -0.60 27.78
CA SER A 586 19.90 -0.57 26.50
C SER A 586 19.21 -1.54 25.55
N VAL A 587 19.08 -1.13 24.28
CA VAL A 587 18.66 -2.06 23.23
C VAL A 587 19.57 -3.28 23.35
N PRO A 588 19.03 -4.50 23.49
CA PRO A 588 19.86 -5.69 23.42
C PRO A 588 20.68 -5.58 22.13
N GLU A 589 21.99 -5.87 22.16
CA GLU A 589 22.81 -5.92 20.93
C GLU A 589 22.12 -6.81 19.86
N ASP A 590 21.28 -7.73 20.35
CA ASP A 590 20.52 -8.70 19.62
C ASP A 590 18.99 -8.49 19.67
N ALA A 591 18.49 -7.25 19.62
CA ALA A 591 17.04 -6.97 19.61
C ALA A 591 16.26 -7.69 18.48
N PHE A 592 16.98 -8.24 17.49
CA PHE A 592 16.48 -9.06 16.40
C PHE A 592 16.52 -10.58 16.61
N GLU A 593 17.08 -11.08 17.72
CA GLU A 593 17.25 -12.52 17.93
C GLU A 593 15.92 -13.25 18.01
N ASN A 594 14.95 -12.75 18.78
CA ASN A 594 13.68 -13.42 19.09
C ASN A 594 12.76 -13.74 17.88
N ARG A 595 13.18 -13.45 16.66
CA ARG A 595 12.36 -13.41 15.44
C ARG A 595 13.06 -14.00 14.22
N ARG A 596 13.93 -14.99 14.42
CA ARG A 596 14.66 -15.65 13.33
C ARG A 596 14.25 -17.12 13.23
N PRO A 597 14.26 -17.70 12.01
CA PRO A 597 13.97 -19.12 11.83
C PRO A 597 15.03 -19.94 12.56
N LEU A 598 14.65 -21.12 13.03
CA LEU A 598 15.59 -22.05 13.64
C LEU A 598 16.61 -22.50 12.59
N ALA A 599 17.88 -22.55 12.97
CA ALA A 599 18.96 -23.08 12.15
C ALA A 599 18.82 -24.60 11.93
N GLU A 600 18.12 -25.27 12.84
CA GLU A 600 17.76 -26.69 12.80
C GLU A 600 16.24 -26.87 12.88
N GLY A 601 15.72 -28.05 12.50
CA GLY A 601 14.29 -28.33 12.61
C GLY A 601 13.80 -28.23 14.06
N TYR A 602 12.56 -27.80 14.28
CA TYR A 602 12.02 -27.59 15.64
C TYR A 602 12.12 -28.83 16.53
N ARG A 603 12.05 -30.05 15.95
CA ARG A 603 12.23 -31.32 16.66
C ARG A 603 13.63 -31.51 17.24
N ALA A 604 14.66 -30.96 16.59
CA ALA A 604 16.02 -31.01 17.11
C ALA A 604 16.17 -30.09 18.32
N LEU A 605 15.62 -28.87 18.25
CA LEU A 605 15.55 -27.97 19.40
C LEU A 605 14.71 -28.56 20.54
N GLU A 606 13.57 -29.18 20.22
CA GLU A 606 12.71 -29.88 21.18
C GLU A 606 13.49 -30.99 21.90
N ALA A 607 14.19 -31.85 21.16
CA ALA A 607 15.03 -32.90 21.72
C ALA A 607 16.13 -32.34 22.63
N ARG A 608 16.78 -31.22 22.23
CA ARG A 608 17.78 -30.54 23.06
C ARG A 608 17.20 -29.98 24.36
N ILE A 609 16.02 -29.35 24.30
CA ILE A 609 15.32 -28.84 25.48
C ILE A 609 14.91 -30.00 26.39
N ALA A 610 14.38 -31.08 25.81
CA ALA A 610 13.96 -32.28 26.54
C ALA A 610 15.14 -32.97 27.23
N ALA A 611 16.28 -33.14 26.56
CA ALA A 611 17.50 -33.69 27.15
C ALA A 611 17.99 -32.82 28.32
N GLY A 612 18.00 -31.50 28.15
CA GLY A 612 18.33 -30.57 29.23
C GLY A 612 17.40 -30.70 30.44
N PHE A 613 16.11 -30.99 30.21
CA PHE A 613 15.12 -31.22 31.27
C PHE A 613 15.26 -32.59 31.94
N ALA A 614 15.66 -33.62 31.21
CA ALA A 614 15.90 -34.95 31.76
C ALA A 614 17.18 -35.05 32.63
N GLY A 615 18.05 -34.05 32.60
CA GLY A 615 19.32 -34.05 33.33
C GLY A 615 20.39 -34.96 32.72
N GLU A 616 20.15 -35.46 31.50
CA GLU A 616 21.10 -36.28 30.74
C GLU A 616 22.01 -35.33 29.94
N GLY A 617 23.05 -34.82 30.63
CA GLY A 617 24.14 -34.06 30.04
C GLY A 617 25.43 -34.87 29.99
#